data_AF-A0A0L0DUM4-F1
#
_entry.id   AF-A0A0L0DUM4-F1
#
_cell.length_a   1.000
_cell.length_b   1.000
_cell.length_c   1.000
_cell.angle_alpha   90.00
_cell.angle_beta   90.00
_cell.angle_gamma   90.00
#
_symmetry.space_group_name_H-M   'P 1'
#
loop_
_entity.id
_entity.type
_entity.pdbx_description
1 polymer ?
#
loop_
_entity_poly.entity_id
_entity_poly.type
_entity_poly.pdbx_seq_one_letter_code
_entity_poly.pdbx_strand_id
1 'polypeptide(L)'
;MCEANPEDDGAHEAVGRPKDRVCAKCGGEDEEVLVALRNRVLCGSCVERTLSARTRRTLFRSQLTRSGLLASGTTVALAFLANEAAEYAKIKWRVQGVFIDTSPHLKALASDDDRAAAAAAVMAAADAQSLSLDVTTISAELWPHLPSAEGVARVASMLAAEKTLSAREELLHLLRHRALVAYARRVGADALICGTSATALAVDAFMMLVNGRGEQVPDAVNMEAVVPGEPNLWLLRPLLSNLHVEMRGVVRARSLLTAELPPFTRGPSIPAPSAKATLRQLTATFMAGLQDEFPATLNAIAKTVRKLDVPDEAAFDPRLCALCCGRIALPRIAGAPSSGPVPTGVHYGAIDELPHADDPAPLCYACRQFAAPSM
;
A
#
# COMPACT_ATOMS: atom_id res chain seq x y z
N MET A 1 27.79 4.88 41.37
CA MET A 1 26.96 4.03 42.25
C MET A 1 25.67 4.78 42.49
N CYS A 2 24.62 4.41 41.77
CA CYS A 2 23.25 4.81 42.08
C CYS A 2 22.47 3.49 42.13
N GLU A 3 21.93 3.23 43.31
CA GLU A 3 21.37 1.96 43.74
C GLU A 3 20.04 1.67 43.04
N ALA A 4 19.83 0.39 42.75
CA ALA A 4 18.60 -0.15 42.20
C ALA A 4 17.50 -0.07 43.25
N ASN A 5 16.33 0.45 42.87
CA ASN A 5 15.11 0.36 43.67
C ASN A 5 14.35 -0.91 43.24
N PRO A 6 13.89 -1.75 44.19
CA PRO A 6 13.34 -3.06 43.90
C PRO A 6 11.85 -2.99 43.53
N GLU A 7 11.46 -3.88 42.61
CA GLU A 7 10.15 -4.54 42.50
C GLU A 7 8.91 -3.65 42.70
N ASP A 8 8.48 -3.01 41.61
CA ASP A 8 7.09 -2.59 41.43
C ASP A 8 6.41 -3.63 40.54
N ASP A 9 5.94 -4.71 41.15
CA ASP A 9 5.00 -5.69 40.58
C ASP A 9 3.60 -5.04 40.46
N GLY A 10 3.54 -3.96 39.68
CA GLY A 10 2.32 -3.33 39.25
C GLY A 10 1.82 -4.04 38.00
N ALA A 11 0.97 -5.05 38.18
CA ALA A 11 0.17 -5.61 37.10
C ALA A 11 -0.54 -4.47 36.35
N HIS A 12 -0.02 -4.11 35.17
CA HIS A 12 -0.72 -3.24 34.24
C HIS A 12 -2.01 -3.94 33.81
N GLU A 13 -3.07 -3.58 34.52
CA GLU A 13 -4.44 -4.00 34.30
C GLU A 13 -4.79 -3.74 32.82
N ALA A 14 -4.85 -4.82 32.05
CA ALA A 14 -5.18 -4.77 30.64
C ALA A 14 -6.53 -4.05 30.47
N VAL A 15 -6.51 -2.94 29.73
CA VAL A 15 -7.67 -2.21 29.25
C VAL A 15 -8.78 -3.20 28.89
N GLY A 16 -9.89 -3.09 29.62
CA GLY A 16 -10.92 -4.13 29.74
C GLY A 16 -11.34 -4.75 28.41
N ARG A 17 -11.02 -6.04 28.23
CA ARG A 17 -11.68 -6.87 27.23
C ARG A 17 -13.15 -7.04 27.67
N PRO A 18 -14.15 -6.74 26.82
CA PRO A 18 -15.55 -6.92 27.18
C PRO A 18 -15.81 -8.40 27.51
N LYS A 19 -16.41 -8.63 28.69
CA LYS A 19 -16.62 -9.96 29.30
C LYS A 19 -17.70 -10.81 28.62
N ASP A 20 -18.51 -10.23 27.74
CA ASP A 20 -19.55 -10.94 27.00
C ASP A 20 -19.19 -11.03 25.51
N ARG A 21 -18.74 -12.22 25.06
CA ARG A 21 -18.35 -12.51 23.67
C ARG A 21 -19.57 -12.76 22.77
N VAL A 22 -20.56 -11.89 22.80
CA VAL A 22 -21.71 -11.96 21.89
C VAL A 22 -21.58 -10.92 20.79
N CYS A 23 -22.01 -11.27 19.58
CA CYS A 23 -22.00 -10.35 18.46
C CYS A 23 -22.94 -9.16 18.76
N ALA A 24 -22.41 -7.94 18.72
CA ALA A 24 -23.17 -6.72 19.00
C ALA A 24 -24.29 -6.41 17.98
N LYS A 25 -24.36 -7.13 16.85
CA LYS A 25 -25.36 -6.95 15.80
C LYS A 25 -26.45 -8.02 15.76
N CYS A 26 -26.09 -9.28 15.95
CA CYS A 26 -27.03 -10.40 15.92
C CYS A 26 -27.24 -11.06 17.30
N GLY A 27 -26.65 -10.52 18.37
CA GLY A 27 -26.86 -11.04 19.73
C GLY A 27 -26.24 -12.40 20.01
N GLY A 28 -25.44 -12.97 19.09
CA GLY A 28 -24.86 -14.31 19.24
C GLY A 28 -25.61 -15.43 18.52
N GLU A 29 -26.52 -15.10 17.59
CA GLU A 29 -27.18 -16.09 16.71
C GLU A 29 -26.20 -16.87 15.81
N ASP A 30 -25.05 -16.26 15.50
CA ASP A 30 -23.96 -16.89 14.76
C ASP A 30 -22.79 -17.23 15.71
N GLU A 31 -22.39 -18.50 15.79
CA GLU A 31 -21.24 -18.96 16.59
C GLU A 31 -19.87 -18.68 15.93
N GLU A 32 -19.85 -18.10 14.74
CA GLU A 32 -18.63 -17.90 13.95
C GLU A 32 -17.69 -16.81 14.50
N VAL A 33 -16.42 -16.91 14.08
CA VAL A 33 -15.27 -16.05 14.41
C VAL A 33 -15.66 -14.62 14.79
N LEU A 34 -15.35 -14.27 16.03
CA LEU A 34 -15.61 -12.96 16.61
C LEU A 34 -14.43 -12.02 16.40
N VAL A 35 -14.66 -10.91 15.67
CA VAL A 35 -13.69 -9.84 15.47
C VAL A 35 -13.97 -8.71 16.44
N ALA A 36 -12.97 -8.33 17.24
CA ALA A 36 -13.06 -7.17 18.13
C ALA A 36 -12.72 -5.88 17.37
N LEU A 37 -13.63 -4.92 17.38
CA LEU A 37 -13.50 -3.63 16.71
C LEU A 37 -13.98 -2.52 17.64
N ARG A 38 -13.12 -1.56 18.01
CA ARG A 38 -13.55 -0.26 18.58
C ARG A 38 -14.58 -0.38 19.73
N ASN A 39 -14.45 -1.38 20.60
CA ASN A 39 -15.32 -1.72 21.73
C ASN A 39 -16.58 -2.55 21.44
N ARG A 40 -16.68 -3.16 20.25
CA ARG A 40 -17.72 -4.14 19.94
C ARG A 40 -17.12 -5.41 19.35
N VAL A 41 -17.77 -6.52 19.60
CA VAL A 41 -17.43 -7.82 19.03
C VAL A 41 -18.46 -8.13 17.93
N LEU A 42 -18.01 -8.57 16.75
CA LEU A 42 -18.89 -8.92 15.64
C LEU A 42 -18.54 -10.32 15.11
N CYS A 43 -19.55 -11.14 14.81
CA CYS A 43 -19.35 -12.39 14.07
C CYS A 43 -18.91 -12.12 12.62
N GLY A 44 -18.34 -13.14 11.96
CA GLY A 44 -17.85 -13.07 10.57
C GLY A 44 -18.87 -12.50 9.59
N SER A 45 -20.10 -13.02 9.62
CA SER A 45 -21.21 -12.60 8.75
C SER A 45 -21.57 -11.10 8.95
N CYS A 46 -21.54 -10.61 10.19
CA CYS A 46 -21.84 -9.22 10.52
C CYS A 46 -20.70 -8.27 10.13
N VAL A 47 -19.44 -8.70 10.27
CA VAL A 47 -18.28 -7.96 9.78
C VAL A 47 -18.37 -7.80 8.26
N GLU A 48 -18.62 -8.90 7.56
CA GLU A 48 -18.75 -8.93 6.11
C GLU A 48 -19.84 -7.99 5.61
N ARG A 49 -21.07 -8.08 6.14
CA ARG A 49 -22.15 -7.16 5.77
C ARG A 49 -21.76 -5.69 5.99
N THR A 50 -21.03 -5.41 7.07
CA THR A 50 -20.58 -4.04 7.39
C THR A 50 -19.49 -3.55 6.45
N LEU A 51 -18.58 -4.44 6.06
CA LEU A 51 -17.50 -4.18 5.12
C LEU A 51 -18.07 -3.95 3.72
N SER A 52 -18.89 -4.88 3.22
CA SER A 52 -19.56 -4.77 1.91
C SER A 52 -20.39 -3.50 1.81
N ALA A 53 -21.15 -3.13 2.85
CA ALA A 53 -21.90 -1.88 2.87
C ALA A 53 -21.00 -0.62 2.78
N ARG A 54 -19.85 -0.61 3.47
CA ARG A 54 -18.87 0.49 3.41
C ARG A 54 -18.19 0.57 2.05
N THR A 55 -17.76 -0.56 1.51
CA THR A 55 -17.14 -0.66 0.19
C THR A 55 -18.10 -0.19 -0.89
N ARG A 56 -19.37 -0.63 -0.86
CA ARG A 56 -20.41 -0.15 -1.78
C ARG A 56 -20.61 1.36 -1.71
N ARG A 57 -20.73 1.94 -0.50
CA ARG A 57 -20.84 3.40 -0.34
C ARG A 57 -19.61 4.15 -0.86
N THR A 58 -18.45 3.50 -0.81
CA THR A 58 -17.20 4.05 -1.34
C THR A 58 -17.25 4.03 -2.86
N LEU A 59 -17.63 2.90 -3.47
CA LEU A 59 -17.80 2.74 -4.92
C LEU A 59 -18.92 3.59 -5.53
N PHE A 60 -20.06 3.76 -4.86
CA PHE A 60 -21.13 4.63 -5.35
C PHE A 60 -20.74 6.11 -5.44
N ARG A 61 -19.62 6.51 -4.80
CA ARG A 61 -19.08 7.86 -4.91
C ARG A 61 -18.11 8.02 -6.08
N SER A 62 -17.60 6.94 -6.66
CA SER A 62 -16.69 7.07 -7.81
C SER A 62 -17.45 7.47 -9.06
N GLN A 63 -16.78 8.23 -9.92
CA GLN A 63 -17.32 8.67 -11.21
C GLN A 63 -17.09 7.63 -12.32
N LEU A 64 -16.23 6.64 -12.06
CA LEU A 64 -15.96 5.52 -12.96
C LEU A 64 -17.18 4.63 -13.20
N THR A 65 -17.79 4.79 -14.38
CA THR A 65 -18.92 3.99 -14.90
C THR A 65 -18.48 2.93 -15.93
N ARG A 66 -17.17 2.75 -16.15
CA ARG A 66 -16.62 1.87 -17.21
C ARG A 66 -15.58 0.87 -16.68
N SER A 67 -15.26 -0.11 -17.52
CA SER A 67 -14.37 -1.27 -17.32
C SER A 67 -13.14 -0.97 -16.46
N GLY A 68 -12.84 -1.84 -15.48
CA GLY A 68 -11.66 -1.69 -14.62
C GLY A 68 -10.88 -2.99 -14.52
N LEU A 69 -9.55 -2.89 -14.59
CA LEU A 69 -8.61 -3.95 -14.28
C LEU A 69 -8.38 -4.00 -12.76
N LEU A 70 -8.32 -5.19 -12.19
CA LEU A 70 -7.99 -5.39 -10.78
C LEU A 70 -6.51 -5.72 -10.63
N ALA A 71 -5.74 -4.81 -10.07
CA ALA A 71 -4.36 -5.08 -9.70
C ALA A 71 -4.26 -5.57 -8.27
N SER A 72 -3.93 -6.85 -8.11
CA SER A 72 -3.61 -7.39 -6.79
C SER A 72 -2.17 -7.05 -6.42
N GLY A 73 -2.00 -5.81 -5.96
CA GLY A 73 -0.75 -5.32 -5.39
C GLY A 73 -0.41 -5.91 -4.01
N THR A 74 -1.35 -6.58 -3.33
CA THR A 74 -1.18 -6.95 -1.91
C THR A 74 -1.66 -8.36 -1.60
N THR A 75 -2.90 -8.75 -1.91
CA THR A 75 -3.39 -10.15 -1.74
C THR A 75 -4.58 -10.50 -2.64
N VAL A 76 -4.62 -11.75 -3.12
CA VAL A 76 -5.73 -12.32 -3.91
C VAL A 76 -7.08 -12.14 -3.21
N ALA A 77 -7.12 -12.33 -1.89
CA ALA A 77 -8.36 -12.21 -1.12
C ALA A 77 -8.90 -10.77 -1.06
N LEU A 78 -8.04 -9.74 -1.02
CA LEU A 78 -8.48 -8.35 -1.09
C LEU A 78 -8.97 -8.00 -2.51
N ALA A 79 -8.35 -8.61 -3.51
CA ALA A 79 -8.78 -8.52 -4.90
C ALA A 79 -10.18 -9.13 -5.08
N PHE A 80 -10.42 -10.33 -4.55
CA PHE A 80 -11.73 -10.98 -4.57
C PHE A 80 -12.81 -10.13 -3.90
N LEU A 81 -12.54 -9.59 -2.70
CA LEU A 81 -13.48 -8.73 -1.99
C LEU A 81 -13.76 -7.42 -2.72
N ALA A 82 -12.80 -6.90 -3.49
CA ALA A 82 -13.01 -5.76 -4.36
C ALA A 82 -13.88 -6.12 -5.58
N ASN A 83 -13.67 -7.28 -6.21
CA ASN A 83 -14.48 -7.77 -7.32
C ASN A 83 -15.94 -7.98 -6.89
N GLU A 84 -16.16 -8.69 -5.79
CA GLU A 84 -17.50 -8.97 -5.28
C GLU A 84 -18.25 -7.67 -4.93
N ALA A 85 -17.55 -6.68 -4.36
CA ALA A 85 -18.13 -5.37 -4.10
C ALA A 85 -18.58 -4.63 -5.37
N ALA A 86 -17.87 -4.82 -6.49
CA ALA A 86 -18.23 -4.27 -7.79
C ALA A 86 -19.47 -4.93 -8.39
N GLU A 87 -19.53 -6.28 -8.35
CA GLU A 87 -20.69 -7.06 -8.80
C GLU A 87 -21.96 -6.62 -8.08
N TYR A 88 -21.87 -6.46 -6.75
CA TYR A 88 -22.99 -5.98 -5.95
C TYR A 88 -23.42 -4.55 -6.23
N ALA A 89 -22.49 -3.69 -6.68
CA ALA A 89 -22.82 -2.33 -7.10
C ALA A 89 -23.49 -2.29 -8.49
N LYS A 90 -23.72 -3.46 -9.12
CA LYS A 90 -24.26 -3.62 -10.49
C LYS A 90 -23.43 -2.88 -11.54
N ILE A 91 -22.15 -2.66 -11.25
CA ILE A 91 -21.24 -2.02 -12.18
C ILE A 91 -20.72 -3.10 -13.12
N LYS A 92 -20.90 -2.92 -14.43
CA LYS A 92 -20.44 -3.87 -15.46
C LYS A 92 -18.94 -3.71 -15.67
N TRP A 93 -18.13 -4.24 -14.75
CA TRP A 93 -16.67 -4.31 -14.93
C TRP A 93 -16.27 -5.66 -15.49
N ARG A 94 -15.33 -5.63 -16.44
CA ARG A 94 -14.54 -6.81 -16.79
C ARG A 94 -13.31 -6.79 -15.91
N VAL A 95 -13.36 -7.55 -14.82
CA VAL A 95 -12.27 -7.64 -13.87
C VAL A 95 -11.28 -8.72 -14.32
N GLN A 96 -10.03 -8.32 -14.51
CA GLN A 96 -8.89 -9.23 -14.66
C GLN A 96 -7.91 -8.90 -13.54
N GLY A 97 -7.50 -9.93 -12.81
CA GLY A 97 -6.46 -9.88 -11.79
C GLY A 97 -5.09 -9.79 -12.45
N VAL A 98 -4.20 -8.99 -11.89
CA VAL A 98 -2.75 -9.12 -12.13
C VAL A 98 -2.00 -9.30 -10.82
N PHE A 99 -1.08 -10.24 -10.82
CA PHE A 99 -0.13 -10.45 -9.74
C PHE A 99 1.28 -10.24 -10.27
N ILE A 100 2.00 -9.30 -9.64
CA ILE A 100 3.41 -9.07 -9.92
C ILE A 100 4.24 -9.94 -8.99
N ASP A 101 4.89 -10.93 -9.58
CA ASP A 101 5.87 -11.75 -8.90
C ASP A 101 7.16 -10.96 -8.69
N THR A 102 7.46 -10.71 -7.42
CA THR A 102 8.70 -10.05 -6.99
C THR A 102 9.73 -11.05 -6.46
N SER A 103 9.37 -12.34 -6.38
CA SER A 103 10.23 -13.41 -5.85
C SER A 103 11.58 -13.55 -6.56
N PRO A 104 11.73 -13.31 -7.88
CA PRO A 104 13.03 -13.37 -8.55
C PRO A 104 14.02 -12.29 -8.07
N HIS A 105 13.51 -11.23 -7.45
CA HIS A 105 14.28 -10.10 -6.96
C HIS A 105 14.63 -10.21 -5.47
N LEU A 106 14.05 -11.19 -4.77
CA LEU A 106 14.30 -11.45 -3.36
C LEU A 106 15.44 -12.47 -3.22
N LYS A 107 16.57 -12.02 -2.65
CA LYS A 107 17.70 -12.91 -2.29
C LYS A 107 17.39 -13.83 -1.10
N ALA A 108 16.32 -13.55 -0.35
CA ALA A 108 15.99 -14.23 0.91
C ALA A 108 15.02 -15.42 0.75
N LEU A 109 14.39 -15.60 -0.42
CA LEU A 109 13.64 -16.82 -0.73
C LEU A 109 14.63 -17.87 -1.24
N ALA A 110 14.80 -18.92 -0.44
CA ALA A 110 16.01 -19.74 -0.34
C ALA A 110 16.15 -20.85 -1.39
N SER A 111 15.23 -20.99 -2.34
CA SER A 111 15.33 -21.93 -3.46
C SER A 111 14.37 -21.52 -4.60
N ASP A 112 14.65 -21.91 -5.84
CA ASP A 112 13.71 -21.71 -6.96
C ASP A 112 12.38 -22.48 -6.74
N ASP A 113 12.41 -23.54 -5.93
CA ASP A 113 11.24 -24.33 -5.53
C ASP A 113 10.28 -23.53 -4.64
N ASP A 114 10.80 -22.74 -3.68
CA ASP A 114 9.99 -21.88 -2.81
C ASP A 114 9.28 -20.75 -3.59
N ARG A 115 9.95 -20.25 -4.64
CA ARG A 115 9.41 -19.21 -5.53
C ARG A 115 8.26 -19.75 -6.37
N ALA A 116 8.46 -20.93 -6.97
CA ALA A 116 7.44 -21.63 -7.73
C ALA A 116 6.23 -22.00 -6.85
N ALA A 117 6.47 -22.44 -5.62
CA ALA A 117 5.41 -22.76 -4.65
C ALA A 117 4.58 -21.52 -4.27
N ALA A 118 5.21 -20.36 -4.07
CA ALA A 118 4.50 -19.12 -3.74
C ALA A 118 3.62 -18.62 -4.90
N ALA A 119 4.14 -18.65 -6.13
CA ALA A 119 3.35 -18.31 -7.32
C ALA A 119 2.20 -19.31 -7.54
N ALA A 120 2.45 -20.61 -7.34
CA ALA A 120 1.42 -21.64 -7.41
C ALA A 120 0.33 -21.46 -6.35
N ALA A 121 0.69 -21.09 -5.12
CA ALA A 121 -0.29 -20.80 -4.07
C ALA A 121 -1.18 -19.59 -4.43
N VAL A 122 -0.61 -18.57 -5.08
CA VAL A 122 -1.35 -17.40 -5.57
C VAL A 122 -2.33 -17.77 -6.69
N MET A 123 -1.90 -18.59 -7.65
CA MET A 123 -2.78 -19.09 -8.71
C MET A 123 -3.89 -19.98 -8.15
N ALA A 124 -3.55 -20.93 -7.26
CA ALA A 124 -4.53 -21.80 -6.61
C ALA A 124 -5.56 -21.00 -5.78
N ALA A 125 -5.12 -19.94 -5.10
CA ALA A 125 -6.02 -19.04 -4.38
C ALA A 125 -6.97 -18.29 -5.33
N ALA A 126 -6.49 -17.87 -6.50
CA ALA A 126 -7.29 -17.21 -7.52
C ALA A 126 -8.30 -18.16 -8.16
N ASP A 127 -7.87 -19.39 -8.49
CA ASP A 127 -8.74 -20.43 -9.04
C ASP A 127 -9.86 -20.81 -8.06
N ALA A 128 -9.51 -21.02 -6.78
CA ALA A 128 -10.49 -21.29 -5.72
C ALA A 128 -11.53 -20.15 -5.57
N GLN A 129 -11.15 -18.93 -5.95
CA GLN A 129 -11.99 -17.73 -5.88
C GLN A 129 -12.59 -17.34 -7.25
N SER A 130 -12.45 -18.19 -8.27
CA SER A 130 -12.92 -17.96 -9.66
C SER A 130 -12.47 -16.61 -10.25
N LEU A 131 -11.27 -16.15 -9.87
CA LEU A 131 -10.70 -14.89 -10.34
C LEU A 131 -9.74 -15.17 -11.51
N SER A 132 -10.00 -14.60 -12.69
CA SER A 132 -9.04 -14.61 -13.79
C SER A 132 -7.79 -13.82 -13.38
N LEU A 133 -6.67 -14.49 -13.17
CA LEU A 133 -5.42 -13.89 -12.70
C LEU A 133 -4.31 -14.09 -13.73
N ASP A 134 -3.67 -13.00 -14.14
CA ASP A 134 -2.42 -13.02 -14.89
C ASP A 134 -1.23 -12.85 -13.95
N VAL A 135 -0.15 -13.58 -14.21
CA VAL A 135 1.07 -13.54 -13.42
C VAL A 135 2.19 -12.97 -14.28
N THR A 136 2.73 -11.83 -13.85
CA THR A 136 3.83 -11.15 -14.55
C THR A 136 4.95 -10.83 -13.57
N THR A 137 6.13 -10.48 -14.08
CA THR A 137 7.26 -10.01 -13.27
C THR A 137 7.51 -8.53 -13.52
N ILE A 138 8.21 -7.85 -12.61
CA ILE A 138 8.56 -6.43 -12.78
C ILE A 138 9.34 -6.19 -14.09
N SER A 139 10.18 -7.15 -14.47
CA SER A 139 10.99 -7.10 -15.69
C SER A 139 10.15 -6.92 -16.96
N ALA A 140 9.16 -7.80 -17.16
CA ALA A 140 8.37 -7.83 -18.39
C ALA A 140 7.54 -6.57 -18.59
N GLU A 141 7.09 -5.93 -17.51
CA GLU A 141 6.25 -4.73 -17.59
C GLU A 141 7.06 -3.45 -17.75
N LEU A 142 8.23 -3.36 -17.10
CA LEU A 142 9.07 -2.16 -17.18
C LEU A 142 9.94 -2.14 -18.44
N TRP A 143 10.35 -3.31 -18.94
CA TRP A 143 11.18 -3.45 -20.13
C TRP A 143 10.61 -4.53 -21.07
N PRO A 144 9.47 -4.26 -21.75
CA PRO A 144 8.81 -5.26 -22.60
C PRO A 144 9.64 -5.71 -23.80
N HIS A 145 10.68 -4.95 -24.17
CA HIS A 145 11.59 -5.24 -25.28
C HIS A 145 12.86 -5.99 -24.83
N LEU A 146 13.16 -6.04 -23.53
CA LEU A 146 14.26 -6.85 -23.03
C LEU A 146 13.78 -8.28 -22.81
N PRO A 147 14.63 -9.30 -23.06
CA PRO A 147 14.37 -10.64 -22.57
C PRO A 147 14.11 -10.60 -21.06
N SER A 148 13.09 -11.35 -20.60
CA SER A 148 12.67 -11.34 -19.19
C SER A 148 13.86 -11.55 -18.23
N ALA A 149 14.79 -12.45 -18.57
CA ALA A 149 16.00 -12.71 -17.78
C ALA A 149 16.91 -11.47 -17.62
N GLU A 150 17.08 -10.68 -18.68
CA GLU A 150 17.93 -9.49 -18.66
C GLU A 150 17.30 -8.36 -17.84
N GLY A 151 15.99 -8.11 -18.02
CA GLY A 151 15.28 -7.14 -17.20
C GLY A 151 15.20 -7.57 -15.72
N VAL A 152 15.13 -8.88 -15.43
CA VAL A 152 15.19 -9.38 -14.04
C VAL A 152 16.56 -9.11 -13.43
N ALA A 153 17.64 -9.36 -14.18
CA ALA A 153 19.00 -9.05 -13.77
C ALA A 153 19.18 -7.54 -13.52
N ARG A 154 18.56 -6.68 -14.35
CA ARG A 154 18.59 -5.22 -14.19
C ARG A 154 17.88 -4.75 -12.92
N VAL A 155 16.69 -5.27 -12.61
CA VAL A 155 16.01 -4.97 -11.34
C VAL A 155 16.85 -5.45 -10.15
N ALA A 156 17.41 -6.65 -10.25
CA ALA A 156 18.25 -7.23 -9.21
C ALA A 156 19.52 -6.40 -8.98
N SER A 157 20.13 -5.84 -10.03
CA SER A 157 21.31 -4.96 -9.91
C SER A 157 20.94 -3.63 -9.25
N MET A 158 19.81 -3.03 -9.61
CA MET A 158 19.31 -1.81 -8.97
C MET A 158 19.08 -2.03 -7.46
N LEU A 159 18.41 -3.14 -7.08
CA LEU A 159 18.20 -3.48 -5.68
C LEU A 159 19.51 -3.83 -4.95
N ALA A 160 20.48 -4.43 -5.63
CA ALA A 160 21.78 -4.75 -5.04
C ALA A 160 22.62 -3.49 -4.74
N ALA A 161 22.50 -2.44 -5.56
CA ALA A 161 23.20 -1.17 -5.38
C ALA A 161 22.79 -0.45 -4.10
N GLU A 162 21.55 -0.64 -3.64
CA GLU A 162 21.05 -0.03 -2.41
C GLU A 162 21.73 -0.61 -1.16
N LYS A 163 22.20 0.28 -0.27
CA LYS A 163 22.98 -0.09 0.92
C LYS A 163 22.10 -0.59 2.07
N THR A 164 20.87 -0.08 2.21
CA THR A 164 19.98 -0.38 3.34
C THR A 164 18.81 -1.27 2.93
N LEU A 165 18.31 -2.10 3.85
CA LEU A 165 17.12 -2.91 3.62
C LEU A 165 15.87 -2.05 3.36
N SER A 166 15.75 -0.92 4.06
CA SER A 166 14.63 0.01 3.89
C SER A 166 14.63 0.65 2.50
N ALA A 167 15.80 1.06 1.99
CA ALA A 167 15.91 1.62 0.63
C ALA A 167 15.56 0.56 -0.44
N ARG A 168 16.01 -0.69 -0.26
CA ARG A 168 15.65 -1.80 -1.14
C ARG A 168 14.15 -2.08 -1.17
N GLU A 169 13.51 -2.14 -0.01
CA GLU A 169 12.06 -2.40 0.07
C GLU A 169 11.26 -1.24 -0.52
N GLU A 170 11.66 0.01 -0.28
CA GLU A 170 11.00 1.17 -0.89
C GLU A 170 11.19 1.20 -2.41
N LEU A 171 12.40 0.94 -2.91
CA LEU A 171 12.67 0.85 -4.34
C LEU A 171 11.83 -0.27 -4.99
N LEU A 172 11.75 -1.45 -4.38
CA LEU A 172 10.90 -2.53 -4.87
C LEU A 172 9.43 -2.13 -4.89
N HIS A 173 8.95 -1.43 -3.85
CA HIS A 173 7.58 -0.94 -3.80
C HIS A 173 7.27 0.05 -4.94
N LEU A 174 8.18 0.96 -5.23
CA LEU A 174 8.09 1.90 -6.36
C LEU A 174 8.06 1.16 -7.71
N LEU A 175 8.97 0.22 -7.92
CA LEU A 175 9.06 -0.56 -9.15
C LEU A 175 7.82 -1.44 -9.35
N ARG A 176 7.28 -2.03 -8.29
CA ARG A 176 6.02 -2.79 -8.33
C ARG A 176 4.86 -1.91 -8.76
N HIS A 177 4.70 -0.73 -8.17
CA HIS A 177 3.64 0.22 -8.55
C HIS A 177 3.78 0.63 -10.02
N ARG A 178 4.99 0.95 -10.46
CA ARG A 178 5.26 1.30 -11.85
C ARG A 178 4.95 0.14 -12.81
N ALA A 179 5.30 -1.08 -12.44
CA ALA A 179 5.01 -2.27 -13.24
C ALA A 179 3.49 -2.52 -13.33
N LEU A 180 2.71 -2.27 -12.26
CA LEU A 180 1.25 -2.35 -12.31
C LEU A 180 0.65 -1.35 -13.29
N VAL A 181 1.14 -0.11 -13.27
CA VAL A 181 0.71 0.94 -14.18
C VAL A 181 1.08 0.58 -15.63
N ALA A 182 2.29 0.08 -15.88
CA ALA A 182 2.73 -0.34 -17.20
C ALA A 182 1.89 -1.51 -17.75
N TYR A 183 1.61 -2.51 -16.91
CA TYR A 183 0.72 -3.62 -17.26
C TYR A 183 -0.69 -3.13 -17.63
N ALA A 184 -1.25 -2.23 -16.82
CA ALA A 184 -2.58 -1.68 -17.06
C ALA A 184 -2.68 -0.96 -18.41
N ARG A 185 -1.65 -0.19 -18.77
CA ARG A 185 -1.55 0.45 -20.10
C ARG A 185 -1.47 -0.58 -21.22
N ARG A 186 -0.65 -1.62 -21.07
CA ARG A 186 -0.46 -2.67 -22.08
C ARG A 186 -1.76 -3.40 -22.40
N VAL A 187 -2.57 -3.67 -21.37
CA VAL A 187 -3.87 -4.35 -21.50
C VAL A 187 -5.00 -3.39 -21.90
N GLY A 188 -4.74 -2.07 -21.92
CA GLY A 188 -5.73 -1.05 -22.27
C GLY A 188 -6.82 -0.89 -21.21
N ALA A 189 -6.45 -0.99 -19.92
CA ALA A 189 -7.38 -0.84 -18.82
C ALA A 189 -7.73 0.64 -18.55
N ASP A 190 -8.99 0.94 -18.26
CA ASP A 190 -9.43 2.30 -17.90
C ASP A 190 -9.21 2.60 -16.40
N ALA A 191 -9.12 1.57 -15.56
CA ALA A 191 -8.92 1.72 -14.12
C ALA A 191 -8.07 0.60 -13.54
N LEU A 192 -7.26 0.95 -12.53
CA LEU A 192 -6.45 0.08 -11.70
C LEU A 192 -7.09 -0.01 -10.32
N ILE A 193 -7.72 -1.14 -10.01
CA ILE A 193 -8.36 -1.36 -8.70
C ILE A 193 -7.32 -1.96 -7.75
N CYS A 194 -7.02 -1.25 -6.67
CA CYS A 194 -6.04 -1.63 -5.67
C CYS A 194 -6.71 -2.09 -4.38
N GLY A 195 -6.24 -3.21 -3.82
CA GLY A 195 -6.65 -3.75 -2.52
C GLY A 195 -6.11 -2.95 -1.31
N THR A 196 -6.03 -1.63 -1.39
CA THR A 196 -5.51 -0.78 -0.32
C THR A 196 -6.55 -0.59 0.78
N SER A 197 -6.28 -1.12 1.97
CA SER A 197 -7.08 -0.89 3.18
C SER A 197 -6.78 0.46 3.83
N ALA A 198 -7.62 0.91 4.75
CA ALA A 198 -7.36 2.11 5.56
C ALA A 198 -6.05 2.01 6.36
N THR A 199 -5.72 0.80 6.85
CA THR A 199 -4.47 0.52 7.57
C THR A 199 -3.27 0.63 6.63
N ALA A 200 -3.36 0.03 5.43
CA ALA A 200 -2.30 0.12 4.43
C ALA A 200 -2.08 1.56 3.97
N LEU A 201 -3.17 2.31 3.76
CA LEU A 201 -3.12 3.74 3.43
C LEU A 201 -2.36 4.56 4.47
N ALA A 202 -2.61 4.32 5.76
CA ALA A 202 -1.94 5.05 6.83
C ALA A 202 -0.43 4.77 6.83
N VAL A 203 -0.03 3.52 6.59
CA VAL A 203 1.38 3.14 6.43
C VAL A 203 1.98 3.81 5.20
N ASP A 204 1.33 3.72 4.03
CA ASP A 204 1.81 4.30 2.78
C ASP A 204 1.97 5.83 2.88
N ALA A 205 0.97 6.52 3.41
CA ALA A 205 1.02 7.96 3.61
C ALA A 205 2.15 8.37 4.55
N PHE A 206 2.35 7.66 5.67
CA PHE A 206 3.45 7.92 6.59
C PHE A 206 4.81 7.69 5.94
N MET A 207 4.96 6.58 5.20
CA MET A 207 6.19 6.28 4.46
C MET A 207 6.49 7.34 3.40
N MET A 208 5.48 7.83 2.69
CA MET A 208 5.65 8.92 1.72
C MET A 208 6.13 10.20 2.40
N LEU A 209 5.59 10.55 3.57
CA LEU A 209 6.04 11.72 4.31
C LEU A 209 7.50 11.57 4.78
N VAL A 210 7.84 10.43 5.37
CA VAL A 210 9.22 10.17 5.87
C VAL A 210 10.24 10.16 4.73
N ASN A 211 9.85 9.65 3.55
CA ASN A 211 10.73 9.62 2.39
C ASN A 211 10.79 10.95 1.61
N GLY A 212 10.12 12.01 2.09
CA GLY A 212 10.12 13.33 1.41
C GLY A 212 9.24 13.38 0.15
N ARG A 213 8.19 12.55 0.08
CA ARG A 213 7.18 12.50 -0.99
C ARG A 213 5.86 13.18 -0.59
N GLY A 214 5.92 14.16 0.31
CA GLY A 214 4.74 14.83 0.88
C GLY A 214 3.80 15.41 -0.18
N GLU A 215 4.36 16.03 -1.23
CA GLU A 215 3.61 16.64 -2.33
C GLU A 215 2.90 15.61 -3.24
N GLN A 216 3.28 14.33 -3.17
CA GLN A 216 2.63 13.23 -3.91
C GLN A 216 1.56 12.51 -3.07
N VAL A 217 1.44 12.82 -1.78
CA VAL A 217 0.50 12.15 -0.88
C VAL A 217 -0.96 12.26 -1.37
N PRO A 218 -1.46 13.43 -1.83
CA PRO A 218 -2.83 13.54 -2.34
C PRO A 218 -3.18 12.50 -3.43
N ASP A 219 -2.30 12.31 -4.41
CA ASP A 219 -2.48 11.32 -5.50
C ASP A 219 -2.53 9.87 -4.97
N ALA A 220 -1.79 9.59 -3.89
CA ALA A 220 -1.70 8.26 -3.30
C ALA A 220 -2.82 7.94 -2.31
N VAL A 221 -3.44 8.96 -1.69
CA VAL A 221 -4.42 8.74 -0.60
C VAL A 221 -5.88 8.82 -1.04
N ASN A 222 -6.14 9.37 -2.22
CA ASN A 222 -7.49 9.50 -2.74
C ASN A 222 -8.10 8.15 -3.12
N MET A 223 -9.43 8.07 -2.97
CA MET A 223 -10.19 6.87 -3.31
C MET A 223 -10.19 6.61 -4.80
N GLU A 224 -10.28 7.69 -5.57
CA GLU A 224 -10.23 7.74 -7.03
C GLU A 224 -9.25 8.85 -7.38
N ALA A 225 -8.24 8.54 -8.19
CA ALA A 225 -7.24 9.49 -8.66
C ALA A 225 -6.84 9.12 -10.09
N VAL A 226 -6.57 10.11 -10.93
CA VAL A 226 -5.95 9.86 -12.24
C VAL A 226 -4.48 9.52 -12.02
N VAL A 227 -3.98 8.47 -12.67
CA VAL A 227 -2.56 8.13 -12.58
C VAL A 227 -1.75 9.23 -13.25
N PRO A 228 -0.76 9.85 -12.57
CA PRO A 228 0.05 10.89 -13.18
C PRO A 228 0.69 10.41 -14.51
N GLY A 229 0.48 11.19 -15.56
CA GLY A 229 0.98 10.90 -16.91
C GLY A 229 0.08 9.99 -17.75
N GLU A 230 -1.00 9.47 -17.18
CA GLU A 230 -1.96 8.60 -17.87
C GLU A 230 -3.38 9.13 -17.69
N PRO A 231 -3.82 10.07 -18.53
CA PRO A 231 -5.13 10.71 -18.37
C PRO A 231 -6.31 9.73 -18.48
N ASN A 232 -6.09 8.58 -19.12
CA ASN A 232 -7.11 7.56 -19.33
C ASN A 232 -7.05 6.41 -18.31
N LEU A 233 -6.10 6.41 -17.37
CA LEU A 233 -5.96 5.37 -16.37
C LEU A 233 -6.28 5.94 -14.98
N TRP A 234 -7.35 5.42 -14.39
CA TRP A 234 -7.74 5.76 -13.03
C TRP A 234 -7.18 4.79 -12.02
N LEU A 235 -7.00 5.25 -10.78
CA LEU A 235 -6.58 4.45 -9.65
C LEU A 235 -7.72 4.41 -8.63
N LEU A 236 -8.25 3.22 -8.37
CA LEU A 236 -9.42 3.01 -7.53
C LEU A 236 -9.08 2.19 -6.29
N ARG A 237 -9.48 2.67 -5.11
CA ARG A 237 -9.22 2.01 -3.82
C ARG A 237 -10.54 1.73 -3.09
N PRO A 238 -11.28 0.66 -3.46
CA PRO A 238 -12.60 0.38 -2.88
C PRO A 238 -12.55 0.10 -1.38
N LEU A 239 -11.44 -0.45 -0.87
CA LEU A 239 -11.30 -0.91 0.51
C LEU A 239 -10.78 0.16 1.47
N LEU A 240 -10.64 1.41 1.02
CA LEU A 240 -10.05 2.52 1.78
C LEU A 240 -10.78 2.86 3.09
N SER A 241 -12.02 2.39 3.25
CA SER A 241 -12.86 2.61 4.44
C SER A 241 -12.87 1.42 5.41
N ASN A 242 -12.10 0.37 5.11
CA ASN A 242 -12.04 -0.87 5.87
C ASN A 242 -10.64 -1.06 6.47
N LEU A 243 -10.58 -1.48 7.72
CA LEU A 243 -9.31 -1.76 8.40
C LEU A 243 -8.81 -3.16 8.05
N HIS A 244 -7.50 -3.36 8.06
CA HIS A 244 -6.91 -4.66 7.77
C HIS A 244 -7.38 -5.77 8.75
N VAL A 245 -7.63 -5.43 10.02
CA VAL A 245 -8.20 -6.37 11.01
C VAL A 245 -9.61 -6.85 10.63
N GLU A 246 -10.43 -5.99 10.05
CA GLU A 246 -11.78 -6.31 9.59
C GLU A 246 -11.72 -7.23 8.36
N MET A 247 -10.84 -6.89 7.42
CA MET A 247 -10.59 -7.71 6.22
C MET A 247 -10.12 -9.11 6.60
N ARG A 248 -9.15 -9.22 7.53
CA ARG A 248 -8.68 -10.51 8.08
C ARG A 248 -9.81 -11.31 8.71
N GLY A 249 -10.74 -10.65 9.37
CA GLY A 249 -11.94 -11.27 9.93
C GLY A 249 -12.79 -11.95 8.86
N VAL A 250 -13.10 -11.24 7.77
CA VAL A 250 -13.88 -11.79 6.65
C VAL A 250 -13.15 -12.91 5.93
N VAL A 251 -11.86 -12.72 5.65
CA VAL A 251 -11.01 -13.75 5.04
C VAL A 251 -11.05 -15.05 5.84
N ARG A 252 -10.92 -14.96 7.17
CA ARG A 252 -10.99 -16.13 8.06
C ARG A 252 -12.38 -16.74 8.10
N ALA A 253 -13.44 -15.93 8.23
CA ALA A 253 -14.82 -16.41 8.28
C ALA A 253 -15.20 -17.18 7.01
N ARG A 254 -14.75 -16.71 5.85
CA ARG A 254 -15.02 -17.33 4.55
C ARG A 254 -13.99 -18.37 4.12
N SER A 255 -13.01 -18.68 4.96
CA SER A 255 -11.90 -19.58 4.63
C SER A 255 -11.21 -19.22 3.30
N LEU A 256 -11.11 -17.92 2.99
CA LEU A 256 -10.48 -17.47 1.74
C LEU A 256 -8.99 -17.79 1.78
N LEU A 257 -8.47 -18.37 0.68
CA LEU A 257 -7.05 -18.61 0.54
C LEU A 257 -6.31 -17.28 0.43
N THR A 258 -5.48 -16.99 1.42
CA THR A 258 -4.53 -15.88 1.38
C THR A 258 -3.18 -16.39 0.94
N ALA A 259 -2.81 -16.07 -0.30
CA ALA A 259 -1.42 -16.10 -0.70
C ALA A 259 -0.93 -14.63 -0.72
N GLU A 260 -0.09 -14.28 0.25
CA GLU A 260 0.75 -13.08 0.15
C GLU A 260 2.17 -13.55 -0.21
N LEU A 261 2.84 -12.85 -1.13
CA LEU A 261 4.29 -12.98 -1.16
C LEU A 261 4.83 -12.43 0.16
N PRO A 262 5.78 -13.13 0.81
CA PRO A 262 6.41 -12.55 1.97
C PRO A 262 7.01 -11.18 1.61
N PRO A 263 6.83 -10.14 2.45
CA PRO A 263 7.53 -8.88 2.27
C PRO A 263 9.05 -9.11 2.24
N PHE A 264 9.80 -8.14 1.71
CA PHE A 264 11.23 -8.21 1.34
C PHE A 264 12.18 -8.84 2.40
N THR A 265 11.76 -8.92 3.67
CA THR A 265 12.54 -9.46 4.80
C THR A 265 11.94 -10.70 5.49
N ARG A 266 10.74 -11.17 5.11
CA ARG A 266 10.07 -12.27 5.83
C ARG A 266 10.41 -13.63 5.22
N GLY A 267 11.03 -14.50 6.01
CA GLY A 267 10.77 -15.94 5.89
C GLY A 267 9.35 -16.27 6.40
N PRO A 268 8.83 -17.48 6.14
CA PRO A 268 7.43 -17.87 6.36
C PRO A 268 6.93 -17.84 7.83
N SER A 269 7.77 -17.48 8.79
CA SER A 269 7.40 -17.48 10.21
C SER A 269 8.34 -16.56 10.99
N ILE A 270 7.85 -15.45 11.55
CA ILE A 270 8.24 -14.85 12.86
C ILE A 270 7.30 -13.66 13.15
N PRO A 271 6.69 -13.54 14.35
CA PRO A 271 5.77 -12.45 14.73
C PRO A 271 6.46 -11.21 15.36
N ALA A 272 7.79 -11.13 15.40
CA ALA A 272 8.51 -10.06 16.11
C ALA A 272 9.37 -9.20 15.16
N PRO A 273 9.52 -7.89 15.40
CA PRO A 273 10.50 -7.06 14.70
C PRO A 273 11.90 -7.60 15.00
N SER A 274 12.49 -8.30 14.03
CA SER A 274 13.88 -8.72 14.11
C SER A 274 14.81 -7.51 13.94
N ALA A 275 16.09 -7.64 14.32
CA ALA A 275 17.13 -6.63 14.08
C ALA A 275 17.33 -6.23 12.59
N LYS A 276 16.57 -6.84 11.66
CA LYS A 276 16.58 -6.57 10.21
C LYS A 276 15.23 -6.04 9.68
N ALA A 277 14.37 -5.51 10.54
CA ALA A 277 13.10 -4.90 10.11
C ALA A 277 13.35 -3.62 9.29
N THR A 278 12.62 -3.47 8.20
CA THR A 278 12.66 -2.25 7.38
C THR A 278 11.81 -1.15 8.00
N LEU A 279 12.03 0.09 7.57
CA LEU A 279 11.25 1.24 8.02
C LEU A 279 9.74 1.03 7.82
N ARG A 280 9.33 0.53 6.65
CA ARG A 280 7.91 0.25 6.36
C ARG A 280 7.33 -0.84 7.26
N GLN A 281 8.11 -1.85 7.64
CA GLN A 281 7.65 -2.89 8.57
C GLN A 281 7.53 -2.37 9.99
N LEU A 282 8.49 -1.55 10.43
CA LEU A 282 8.42 -0.85 11.71
C LEU A 282 7.19 0.05 11.75
N THR A 283 6.93 0.83 10.70
CA THR A 283 5.72 1.66 10.58
C THR A 283 4.45 0.80 10.59
N ALA A 284 4.40 -0.30 9.85
CA ALA A 284 3.24 -1.19 9.86
C ALA A 284 2.97 -1.79 11.25
N THR A 285 4.03 -2.15 11.98
CA THR A 285 3.94 -2.71 13.34
C THR A 285 3.49 -1.64 14.32
N PHE A 286 4.05 -0.44 14.23
CA PHE A 286 3.65 0.72 15.02
C PHE A 286 2.16 1.06 14.78
N MET A 287 1.73 1.14 13.52
CA MET A 287 0.33 1.43 13.19
C MET A 287 -0.62 0.34 13.69
N ALA A 288 -0.21 -0.93 13.67
CA ALA A 288 -0.99 -2.03 14.23
C ALA A 288 -1.12 -1.91 15.76
N GLY A 289 -0.01 -1.68 16.47
CA GLY A 289 -0.03 -1.47 17.92
C GLY A 289 -0.87 -0.25 18.33
N LEU A 290 -0.74 0.86 17.58
CA LEU A 290 -1.54 2.07 17.78
C LEU A 290 -3.04 1.80 17.57
N GLN A 291 -3.41 0.89 16.68
CA GLN A 291 -4.80 0.49 16.48
C GLN A 291 -5.35 -0.33 17.66
N ASP A 292 -4.51 -1.16 18.26
CA ASP A 292 -4.90 -2.01 19.38
C ASP A 292 -5.13 -1.17 20.64
N GLU A 293 -4.27 -0.18 20.89
CA GLU A 293 -4.41 0.76 22.02
C GLU A 293 -5.46 1.86 21.74
N PHE A 294 -5.51 2.37 20.51
CA PHE A 294 -6.40 3.46 20.11
C PHE A 294 -7.16 3.16 18.80
N PRO A 295 -8.26 2.38 18.85
CA PRO A 295 -9.00 1.91 17.67
C PRO A 295 -9.58 3.00 16.75
N ALA A 296 -9.68 4.24 17.23
CA ALA A 296 -10.14 5.39 16.45
C ALA A 296 -9.02 6.00 15.58
N THR A 297 -7.76 5.86 15.97
CA THR A 297 -6.63 6.64 15.46
C THR A 297 -6.34 6.38 13.99
N LEU A 298 -6.24 5.11 13.56
CA LEU A 298 -5.95 4.82 12.15
C LEU A 298 -7.01 5.36 11.18
N ASN A 299 -8.28 5.36 11.59
CA ASN A 299 -9.34 5.95 10.78
C ASN A 299 -9.29 7.48 10.80
N ALA A 300 -8.87 8.09 11.90
CA ALA A 300 -8.65 9.53 11.96
C ALA A 300 -7.48 9.91 11.03
N ILE A 301 -6.35 9.20 11.09
CA ILE A 301 -5.21 9.37 10.18
C ILE A 301 -5.67 9.23 8.73
N ALA A 302 -6.33 8.13 8.37
CA ALA A 302 -6.82 7.89 7.00
C ALA A 302 -7.78 8.99 6.51
N LYS A 303 -8.63 9.55 7.40
CA LYS A 303 -9.49 10.68 7.05
C LYS A 303 -8.72 11.99 6.91
N THR A 304 -7.72 12.22 7.75
CA THR A 304 -6.92 13.45 7.75
C THR A 304 -6.04 13.51 6.51
N VAL A 305 -5.34 12.42 6.16
CA VAL A 305 -4.49 12.39 4.95
C VAL A 305 -5.32 12.60 3.67
N ARG A 306 -6.57 12.14 3.65
CA ARG A 306 -7.51 12.37 2.54
C ARG A 306 -8.07 13.79 2.43
N LYS A 307 -7.82 14.64 3.43
CA LYS A 307 -8.14 16.07 3.34
C LYS A 307 -7.01 16.87 2.72
N LEU A 308 -5.86 16.24 2.47
CA LEU A 308 -4.76 16.87 1.75
C LEU A 308 -5.20 17.05 0.31
N ASP A 309 -5.18 18.28 -0.15
CA ASP A 309 -5.52 18.63 -1.52
C ASP A 309 -4.26 18.68 -2.38
N VAL A 310 -4.43 18.50 -3.69
CA VAL A 310 -3.33 18.66 -4.63
C VAL A 310 -3.02 20.16 -4.72
N PRO A 311 -1.77 20.59 -4.52
CA PRO A 311 -1.36 21.96 -4.81
C PRO A 311 -1.69 22.35 -6.25
N ASP A 312 -1.74 23.66 -6.53
CA ASP A 312 -1.96 24.18 -7.88
C ASP A 312 -1.00 23.51 -8.89
N GLU A 313 -1.49 23.19 -10.09
CA GLU A 313 -0.70 22.54 -11.15
C GLU A 313 0.55 23.36 -11.50
N ALA A 314 0.49 24.69 -11.35
CA ALA A 314 1.61 25.60 -11.52
C ALA A 314 2.78 25.36 -10.51
N ALA A 315 2.54 24.63 -9.42
CA ALA A 315 3.56 24.28 -8.43
C ALA A 315 4.39 23.05 -8.82
N PHE A 316 4.10 22.40 -9.95
CA PHE A 316 4.74 21.15 -10.38
C PHE A 316 5.48 21.29 -11.72
N ASP A 317 6.57 20.53 -11.87
CA ASP A 317 7.24 20.35 -13.16
C ASP A 317 6.27 19.57 -14.06
N PRO A 318 6.09 19.98 -15.33
CA PRO A 318 5.24 19.25 -16.28
C PRO A 318 5.74 17.82 -16.54
N ARG A 319 7.02 17.54 -16.26
CA ARG A 319 7.60 16.20 -16.35
C ARG A 319 7.39 15.42 -15.06
N LEU A 320 7.23 14.11 -15.20
CA LEU A 320 7.08 13.20 -14.08
C LEU A 320 8.41 12.59 -13.68
N CYS A 321 8.51 12.17 -12.42
CA CYS A 321 9.67 11.45 -11.90
C CYS A 321 9.95 10.21 -12.74
N ALA A 322 11.15 10.11 -13.30
CA ALA A 322 11.58 9.01 -14.14
C ALA A 322 11.58 7.65 -13.41
N LEU A 323 11.64 7.63 -12.07
CA LEU A 323 11.56 6.40 -11.27
C LEU A 323 10.12 6.07 -10.84
N CYS A 324 9.49 6.94 -10.05
CA CYS A 324 8.17 6.65 -9.45
C CYS A 324 6.96 7.09 -10.29
N CYS A 325 7.16 7.78 -11.42
CA CYS A 325 6.12 8.46 -12.21
C CYS A 325 5.31 9.51 -11.43
N GLY A 326 5.74 9.90 -10.22
CA GLY A 326 5.05 10.92 -9.42
C GLY A 326 5.39 12.34 -9.89
N ARG A 327 4.50 13.29 -9.55
CA ARG A 327 4.71 14.72 -9.76
C ARG A 327 6.00 15.20 -9.07
N ILE A 328 6.69 16.14 -9.70
CA ILE A 328 7.90 16.76 -9.16
C ILE A 328 7.54 18.19 -8.75
N ALA A 329 7.66 18.51 -7.47
CA ALA A 329 7.41 19.86 -7.00
C ALA A 329 8.50 20.80 -7.52
N LEU A 330 8.10 21.93 -8.10
CA LEU A 330 9.04 22.99 -8.43
C LEU A 330 9.54 23.65 -7.14
N PRO A 331 10.79 24.13 -7.12
CA PRO A 331 11.26 24.94 -6.00
C PRO A 331 10.33 26.13 -5.83
N ARG A 332 9.65 26.20 -4.69
CA ARG A 332 8.92 27.42 -4.33
C ARG A 332 9.98 28.50 -4.14
N ILE A 333 10.00 29.48 -5.05
CA ILE A 333 10.82 30.68 -4.88
C ILE A 333 10.41 31.27 -3.52
N ALA A 334 11.37 31.36 -2.59
CA ALA A 334 11.17 32.04 -1.32
C ALA A 334 10.70 33.48 -1.63
N GLY A 335 9.40 33.74 -1.48
CA GLY A 335 8.78 35.02 -1.85
C GLY A 335 7.39 34.96 -2.47
N ALA A 336 6.88 33.79 -2.90
CA ALA A 336 5.49 33.69 -3.36
C ALA A 336 4.52 33.59 -2.17
N PRO A 337 3.57 34.54 -1.99
CA PRO A 337 2.73 34.58 -0.81
C PRO A 337 1.61 33.53 -0.88
N SER A 338 1.68 32.48 -0.07
CA SER A 338 0.49 31.78 0.40
C SER A 338 0.22 32.25 1.83
N SER A 339 -0.74 33.16 1.97
CA SER A 339 -1.27 33.75 3.21
C SER A 339 -0.93 32.99 4.51
N GLY A 340 0.08 33.48 5.25
CA GLY A 340 0.39 33.06 6.61
C GLY A 340 1.85 33.38 7.01
N PRO A 341 2.12 33.82 8.25
CA PRO A 341 3.49 34.06 8.69
C PRO A 341 4.22 32.72 8.84
N VAL A 342 5.25 32.53 8.02
CA VAL A 342 6.18 31.40 8.08
C VAL A 342 7.11 31.58 9.29
N PRO A 343 7.28 30.58 10.17
CA PRO A 343 8.31 30.65 11.19
C PRO A 343 9.68 30.63 10.52
N THR A 344 10.39 31.76 10.60
CA THR A 344 11.80 31.90 10.26
C THR A 344 12.61 31.04 11.21
N GLY A 345 13.10 29.88 10.76
CA GLY A 345 13.92 29.03 11.62
C GLY A 345 14.33 27.65 11.11
N VAL A 346 14.03 27.25 9.88
CA VAL A 346 14.53 25.98 9.32
C VAL A 346 15.43 26.27 8.13
N HIS A 347 16.74 26.35 8.38
CA HIS A 347 17.74 26.21 7.32
C HIS A 347 17.65 24.79 6.77
N TYR A 348 16.88 24.59 5.69
CA TYR A 348 17.10 23.44 4.83
C TYR A 348 18.49 23.63 4.20
N GLY A 349 19.35 22.61 4.35
CA GLY A 349 20.69 22.60 3.77
C GLY A 349 20.66 22.99 2.29
N ALA A 350 21.73 23.67 1.85
CA ALA A 350 21.90 24.27 0.53
C ALA A 350 21.13 23.56 -0.59
N ILE A 351 20.20 24.29 -1.20
CA ILE A 351 19.37 23.87 -2.33
C ILE A 351 20.16 23.98 -3.65
N ASP A 352 21.47 23.71 -3.62
CA ASP A 352 22.38 24.00 -4.75
C ASP A 352 22.34 22.93 -5.86
N GLU A 353 21.54 21.88 -5.71
CA GLU A 353 21.32 20.87 -6.75
C GLU A 353 19.83 20.76 -7.09
N LEU A 354 19.25 21.85 -7.60
CA LEU A 354 17.92 21.85 -8.20
C LEU A 354 17.91 20.98 -9.48
N PRO A 355 16.75 20.46 -9.93
CA PRO A 355 16.66 19.81 -11.24
C PRO A 355 17.12 20.80 -12.30
N HIS A 356 18.26 20.52 -12.93
CA HIS A 356 18.63 21.25 -14.12
C HIS A 356 17.54 21.01 -15.17
N ALA A 357 17.11 22.07 -15.85
CA ALA A 357 16.12 21.98 -16.92
C ALA A 357 16.54 20.91 -17.98
N ASP A 358 17.84 20.67 -18.10
CA ASP A 358 18.48 19.78 -19.06
C ASP A 358 18.62 18.30 -18.62
N ASP A 359 18.12 17.90 -17.44
CA ASP A 359 18.19 16.49 -17.04
C ASP A 359 17.24 15.62 -17.91
N PRO A 360 17.76 14.60 -18.63
CA PRO A 360 16.94 13.78 -19.52
C PRO A 360 15.96 12.86 -18.77
N ALA A 361 16.16 12.67 -17.47
CA ALA A 361 15.35 11.81 -16.61
C ALA A 361 15.13 12.48 -15.24
N PRO A 362 14.19 13.42 -15.13
CA PRO A 362 14.03 14.20 -13.90
C PRO A 362 13.55 13.29 -12.75
N LEU A 363 14.15 13.46 -11.57
CA LEU A 363 13.82 12.68 -10.38
C LEU A 363 13.24 13.59 -9.30
N CYS A 364 12.15 13.15 -8.67
CA CYS A 364 11.64 13.81 -7.46
C CYS A 364 12.63 13.67 -6.30
N TYR A 365 12.53 14.56 -5.31
CA TYR A 365 13.40 14.60 -4.13
C TYR A 365 13.67 13.21 -3.53
N ALA A 366 12.61 12.45 -3.28
CA ALA A 366 12.71 11.11 -2.70
C ALA A 366 13.38 10.08 -3.62
N CYS A 367 13.24 10.21 -4.94
CA CYS A 367 13.82 9.24 -5.87
C CYS A 367 15.29 9.53 -6.18
N ARG A 368 15.77 10.75 -5.94
CA ARG A 368 17.18 11.10 -6.10
C ARG A 368 18.10 10.30 -5.18
N GLN A 369 17.61 9.89 -4.01
CA GLN A 369 18.38 9.05 -3.09
C GLN A 369 18.79 7.71 -3.71
N PHE A 370 18.06 7.23 -4.73
CA PHE A 370 18.36 6.00 -5.48
C PHE A 370 19.22 6.23 -6.72
N ALA A 371 19.45 7.50 -7.09
CA ALA A 371 20.21 7.89 -8.27
C ALA A 371 21.59 8.45 -7.95
N ALA A 372 21.87 8.74 -6.67
CA ALA A 372 23.20 9.17 -6.27
C ALA A 372 24.22 8.05 -6.59
N PRO A 373 25.29 8.36 -7.35
CA PRO A 373 26.38 7.42 -7.52
C PRO A 373 27.02 7.15 -6.17
N SER A 374 27.44 5.90 -5.99
CA SER A 374 28.45 5.53 -5.02
C SER A 374 29.60 6.53 -5.02
N MET A 375 29.62 7.42 -4.02
CA MET A 375 30.87 7.93 -3.47
C MET A 375 31.55 6.81 -2.68
#